data_AF-A0A256F4P2-F1
#
_entry.id   AF-A0A256F4P2-F1
#
_cell.length_a   1.000
_cell.length_b   1.000
_cell.length_c   1.000
_cell.angle_alpha   90.00
_cell.angle_beta   90.00
_cell.angle_gamma   90.00
#
_symmetry.space_group_name_H-M   'P 1'
#
loop_
_entity.id
_entity.type
_entity.pdbx_description
1 polymer ?
#
loop_
_entity_poly.entity_id
_entity_poly.type
_entity_poly.pdbx_seq_one_letter_code
_entity_poly.pdbx_strand_id
1 'polypeptide(L)'
;MSGVTREQVLERLKAVTGPDFESDVVSLGLVSDIFIADGKVFFSITVPADRADALEPMRLAAEKSVKEIPGVSGALVTLTAEKKGGRTSDDAPPPPKPQARPAPAAAHSHAPQSRPEPRPAGKPGVPGVGAIIAVASGKGGVGKSTTAVNLALGMVANGLKVGVLDADIYGPSMPRLLGLSGRPETIEGRTLKPMENYGLKVMSMGFMVEEDTPMIWRGPMVISALTQMLREVAWGELDVLVVDMPPGTGDAQLTMAQQVPLAGAVVVSTPQDLALIDARKGLNMFRKVDVPLLGIVENMSYFIAPDTGARYDIFGHGGARKEAERLNVPFLGEVPLHMDVRAHSDNGTPITAVEPDSEHAVIYREIARKVWENMKSGKGAGKPAPAIVFE
;
A
#
# COMPACT_ATOMS: atom_id res chain seq x y z
N MET A 1 19.14 -7.71 38.37
CA MET A 1 19.39 -8.97 37.65
C MET A 1 19.86 -8.59 36.26
N SER A 2 21.07 -9.00 35.89
CA SER A 2 21.66 -8.71 34.57
C SER A 2 20.75 -9.29 33.48
N GLY A 3 20.27 -8.45 32.57
CA GLY A 3 19.47 -8.88 31.42
C GLY A 3 20.28 -9.76 30.46
N VAL A 4 19.60 -10.65 29.75
CA VAL A 4 20.20 -11.49 28.69
C VAL A 4 20.79 -10.58 27.62
N THR A 5 22.05 -10.81 27.22
CA THR A 5 22.72 -10.00 26.19
C THR A 5 22.82 -10.73 24.85
N ARG A 6 23.02 -9.97 23.77
CA ARG A 6 23.19 -10.49 22.41
C ARG A 6 24.39 -11.44 22.32
N GLU A 7 25.48 -11.11 23.02
CA GLU A 7 26.72 -11.88 23.04
C GLU A 7 26.51 -13.25 23.66
N GLN A 8 25.73 -13.34 24.75
CA GLN A 8 25.39 -14.60 25.41
C GLN A 8 24.56 -15.52 24.50
N VAL A 9 23.65 -14.95 23.71
CA VAL A 9 22.86 -15.70 22.74
C VAL A 9 23.73 -16.21 21.59
N LEU A 10 24.61 -15.36 21.03
CA LEU A 10 25.54 -15.77 19.96
C LEU A 10 26.50 -16.86 20.43
N GLU A 11 27.02 -16.77 21.65
CA GLU A 11 27.90 -17.78 22.23
C GLU A 11 27.21 -19.14 22.35
N ARG A 12 25.92 -19.17 22.72
CA ARG A 12 25.13 -20.41 22.74
C ARG A 12 24.79 -20.95 21.36
N LEU A 13 24.60 -20.08 20.39
CA LEU A 13 24.31 -20.50 19.02
C LEU A 13 25.52 -21.10 18.30
N LYS A 14 26.75 -20.83 18.75
CA LYS A 14 27.96 -21.51 18.26
C LYS A 14 27.98 -23.03 18.54
N ALA A 15 27.16 -23.51 19.47
CA ALA A 15 27.02 -24.95 19.73
C ALA A 15 26.04 -25.63 18.74
N VAL A 16 25.36 -24.88 17.88
CA VAL A 16 24.39 -25.42 16.92
C VAL A 16 25.07 -25.63 15.58
N THR A 17 25.19 -26.89 15.17
CA THR A 17 25.74 -27.28 13.88
C THR A 17 24.88 -26.74 12.74
N GLY A 18 25.55 -26.13 11.76
CA GLY A 18 24.95 -25.56 10.56
C GLY A 18 24.56 -26.60 9.50
N PRO A 19 23.97 -26.14 8.38
CA PRO A 19 23.45 -27.00 7.31
C PRO A 19 24.51 -27.77 6.51
N ASP A 20 25.78 -27.43 6.69
CA ASP A 20 26.96 -28.10 6.14
C ASP A 20 27.45 -29.28 7.01
N PHE A 21 26.90 -29.44 8.23
CA PHE A 21 27.29 -30.44 9.23
C PHE A 21 28.74 -30.33 9.75
N GLU A 22 29.46 -29.28 9.37
CA GLU A 22 30.87 -29.07 9.72
C GLU A 22 31.07 -27.80 10.55
N SER A 23 30.37 -26.72 10.22
CA SER A 23 30.52 -25.41 10.87
C SER A 23 29.29 -25.04 11.69
N ASP A 24 29.39 -24.07 12.61
CA ASP A 24 28.23 -23.61 13.38
C ASP A 24 27.44 -22.51 12.66
N VAL A 25 26.16 -22.36 13.01
CA VAL A 25 25.23 -21.39 12.38
C VAL A 25 25.67 -19.93 12.50
N VAL A 26 26.48 -19.58 13.50
CA VAL A 26 26.98 -18.20 13.71
C VAL A 26 28.21 -17.95 12.82
N SER A 27 29.15 -18.88 12.78
CA SER A 27 30.34 -18.80 11.93
C SER A 27 30.00 -18.79 10.44
N LEU A 28 28.92 -19.48 10.06
CA LEU A 28 28.37 -19.44 8.70
C LEU A 28 27.60 -18.16 8.37
N GLY A 29 27.43 -17.24 9.33
CA GLY A 29 26.70 -15.99 9.14
C GLY A 29 25.21 -16.17 8.85
N LEU A 30 24.64 -17.33 9.22
CA LEU A 30 23.24 -17.68 8.91
C LEU A 30 22.26 -17.07 9.90
N VAL A 31 22.74 -16.71 11.09
CA VAL A 31 21.92 -16.12 12.15
C VAL A 31 21.71 -14.63 11.85
N SER A 32 20.45 -14.21 11.75
CA SER A 32 20.07 -12.79 11.64
C SER A 32 20.45 -12.02 12.91
N ASP A 33 20.21 -10.71 12.91
CA ASP A 33 20.25 -9.96 14.18
C ASP A 33 19.31 -10.58 15.23
N ILE A 34 19.82 -10.65 16.46
CA ILE A 34 19.12 -11.18 17.64
C ILE A 34 18.43 -10.01 18.35
N PHE A 35 17.12 -10.14 18.51
CA PHE A 35 16.29 -9.19 19.26
C PHE A 35 15.85 -9.80 20.60
N ILE A 36 15.98 -9.04 21.69
CA ILE A 36 15.64 -9.49 23.04
C ILE A 36 14.61 -8.50 23.62
N ALA A 37 13.40 -8.98 23.93
CA ALA A 37 12.34 -8.18 24.53
C ALA A 37 11.59 -9.00 25.58
N ASP A 38 11.42 -8.45 26.79
CA ASP A 38 10.71 -9.09 27.91
C ASP A 38 11.20 -10.53 28.24
N GLY A 39 12.52 -10.74 28.12
CA GLY A 39 13.17 -12.04 28.29
C GLY A 39 12.93 -13.02 27.13
N LYS A 40 12.25 -12.63 26.06
CA LYS A 40 12.08 -13.45 24.85
C LYS A 40 13.13 -13.09 23.80
N VAL A 41 13.69 -14.10 23.16
CA VAL A 41 14.74 -13.97 22.15
C VAL A 41 14.20 -14.33 20.76
N PHE A 42 14.45 -13.48 19.77
CA PHE A 42 13.94 -13.61 18.41
C PHE A 42 15.09 -13.50 17.41
N PHE A 43 15.20 -14.46 16.49
CA PHE A 43 16.14 -14.43 15.37
C PHE A 43 15.71 -15.44 14.30
N SER A 44 16.18 -15.26 13.07
CA SER A 44 16.02 -16.23 11.98
C SER A 44 17.34 -16.89 11.61
N ILE A 45 17.27 -18.09 11.07
CA ILE A 45 18.42 -18.79 10.47
C ILE A 45 18.17 -18.91 8.97
N THR A 46 19.02 -18.28 8.18
CA THR A 46 18.94 -18.35 6.72
C THR A 46 19.44 -19.70 6.24
N VAL A 47 18.63 -20.39 5.43
CA VAL A 47 18.93 -21.72 4.88
C VAL A 47 18.55 -21.78 3.40
N PRO A 48 19.13 -22.71 2.62
CA PRO A 48 18.68 -22.95 1.24
C PRO A 48 17.21 -23.38 1.19
N ALA A 49 16.44 -22.79 0.25
CA ALA A 49 14.99 -23.01 0.12
C ALA A 49 14.61 -24.49 -0.10
N ASP A 50 15.47 -25.23 -0.79
CA ASP A 50 15.34 -26.65 -1.12
C ASP A 50 15.63 -27.58 0.06
N ARG A 51 16.18 -27.06 1.16
CA ARG A 51 16.54 -27.81 2.37
C ARG A 51 15.83 -27.33 3.64
N ALA A 52 14.91 -26.37 3.54
CA ALA A 52 14.24 -25.77 4.71
C ALA A 52 13.53 -26.82 5.59
N ASP A 53 12.75 -27.74 4.99
CA ASP A 53 12.05 -28.79 5.73
C ASP A 53 13.02 -29.79 6.40
N ALA A 54 14.13 -30.12 5.73
CA ALA A 54 15.14 -31.04 6.25
C ALA A 54 15.96 -30.43 7.40
N LEU A 55 15.97 -29.10 7.53
CA LEU A 55 16.73 -28.34 8.52
C LEU A 55 15.88 -27.87 9.70
N GLU A 56 14.61 -28.27 9.78
CA GLU A 56 13.75 -28.03 10.94
C GLU A 56 14.36 -28.55 12.28
N PRO A 57 15.07 -29.70 12.33
CA PRO A 57 15.79 -30.12 13.53
C PRO A 57 16.85 -29.11 14.00
N MET A 58 17.52 -28.41 13.07
CA MET A 58 18.49 -27.36 13.38
C MET A 58 17.80 -26.14 14.00
N ARG A 59 16.62 -25.76 13.50
CA ARG A 59 15.79 -24.68 14.08
C ARG A 59 15.40 -25.00 15.52
N LEU A 60 14.94 -26.23 15.78
CA LEU A 60 14.57 -26.71 17.11
C LEU A 60 15.77 -26.75 18.06
N ALA A 61 16.95 -27.16 17.58
CA ALA A 61 18.18 -27.16 18.37
C ALA A 61 18.61 -25.74 18.76
N ALA A 62 18.52 -24.78 17.84
CA ALA A 62 18.78 -23.37 18.12
C ALA A 62 17.77 -22.79 19.13
N GLU A 63 16.49 -23.08 18.97
CA GLU A 63 15.45 -22.63 19.90
C GLU A 63 15.69 -23.18 21.32
N LYS A 64 16.04 -24.46 21.42
CA LYS A 64 16.35 -25.11 22.70
C LYS A 64 17.59 -24.51 23.35
N SER A 65 18.68 -24.35 22.59
CA SER A 65 19.96 -23.80 23.10
C SER A 65 19.78 -22.40 23.71
N VAL A 66 18.94 -21.56 23.09
CA VAL A 66 18.68 -20.20 23.58
C VAL A 66 17.72 -20.18 24.77
N LYS A 67 16.75 -21.09 24.85
CA LYS A 67 15.86 -21.23 26.02
C LYS A 67 16.57 -21.64 27.29
N GLU A 68 17.74 -22.29 27.20
CA GLU A 68 18.53 -22.71 28.35
C GLU A 68 19.36 -21.57 28.99
N ILE A 69 19.34 -20.37 28.40
CA ILE A 69 20.03 -19.20 28.96
C ILE A 69 19.25 -18.66 30.18
N PRO A 70 19.90 -18.51 31.37
CA PRO A 70 19.26 -17.90 32.53
C PRO A 70 18.72 -16.51 32.21
N GLY A 71 17.41 -16.30 32.40
CA GLY A 71 16.72 -15.05 32.10
C GLY A 71 15.95 -15.05 30.77
N VAL A 72 16.05 -16.10 29.96
CA VAL A 72 15.22 -16.28 28.76
C VAL A 72 13.89 -16.94 29.12
N SER A 73 12.78 -16.23 28.93
CA SER A 73 11.40 -16.70 29.13
C SER A 73 10.84 -17.40 27.88
N GLY A 74 11.47 -17.24 26.71
CA GLY A 74 11.14 -17.96 25.48
C GLY A 74 12.08 -17.62 24.32
N ALA A 75 12.18 -18.51 23.34
CA ALA A 75 12.90 -18.25 22.10
C ALA A 75 11.97 -18.54 20.92
N LEU A 76 11.93 -17.64 19.93
CA LEU A 76 11.25 -17.84 18.66
C LEU A 76 12.30 -17.81 17.55
N VAL A 77 12.48 -18.96 16.91
CA VAL A 77 13.46 -19.16 15.84
C VAL A 77 12.72 -19.56 14.57
N THR A 78 12.99 -18.88 13.46
CA THR A 78 12.39 -19.18 12.15
C THR A 78 13.45 -19.51 11.11
N LEU A 79 13.20 -20.48 10.24
CA LEU A 79 14.03 -20.70 9.06
C LEU A 79 13.61 -19.76 7.93
N THR A 80 14.56 -19.05 7.33
CA THR A 80 14.33 -18.14 6.20
C THR A 80 15.08 -18.61 4.97
N ALA A 81 14.44 -18.67 3.81
CA ALA A 81 15.05 -19.21 2.60
C ALA A 81 15.82 -18.15 1.81
N GLU A 82 17.08 -18.40 1.47
CA GLU A 82 17.84 -17.56 0.53
C GLU A 82 17.55 -17.98 -0.92
N LYS A 83 17.08 -17.05 -1.75
CA LYS A 83 16.85 -17.28 -3.19
C LYS A 83 17.99 -16.61 -3.97
N LYS A 84 18.97 -17.39 -4.44
CA LYS A 84 20.03 -16.92 -5.34
C LYS A 84 19.38 -16.32 -6.61
N GLY A 85 19.76 -15.08 -6.92
CA GLY A 85 19.18 -14.28 -8.00
C GLY A 85 19.38 -14.87 -9.42
N GLY A 86 18.41 -14.54 -10.28
CA GLY A 86 18.53 -14.53 -11.74
C GLY A 86 18.15 -15.81 -12.49
N ARG A 87 16.94 -15.83 -13.07
CA ARG A 87 16.67 -16.36 -14.42
C ARG A 87 15.33 -15.83 -14.94
N THR A 88 15.36 -15.33 -16.17
CA THR A 88 14.24 -14.81 -16.95
C THR A 88 13.23 -15.90 -17.26
N SER A 89 11.96 -15.47 -17.39
CA SER A 89 10.84 -16.27 -17.87
C SER A 89 11.10 -16.71 -19.31
N ASP A 90 11.53 -17.95 -19.51
CA ASP A 90 11.32 -18.71 -20.76
C ASP A 90 11.60 -20.23 -20.64
N ASP A 91 12.07 -20.75 -19.50
CA ASP A 91 12.30 -22.19 -19.29
C ASP A 91 11.54 -22.77 -18.07
N ALA A 92 10.23 -22.52 -17.98
CA ALA A 92 9.38 -23.23 -17.01
C ALA A 92 8.87 -24.56 -17.63
N PRO A 93 9.07 -25.73 -16.99
CA PRO A 93 8.48 -26.98 -17.45
C PRO A 93 6.94 -26.90 -17.41
N PRO A 94 6.23 -27.45 -18.41
CA PRO A 94 4.77 -27.39 -18.44
C PRO A 94 4.15 -28.18 -17.28
N PRO A 95 3.01 -27.74 -16.71
CA PRO A 95 2.35 -28.43 -15.63
C PRO A 95 1.87 -29.83 -16.05
N PRO A 96 1.86 -30.83 -15.13
CA PRO A 96 1.50 -32.20 -15.46
C PRO A 96 0.02 -32.32 -15.84
N LYS A 97 -0.26 -33.05 -16.92
CA LYS A 97 -1.62 -33.37 -17.39
C LYS A 97 -2.33 -34.30 -16.38
N PRO A 98 -3.60 -34.06 -16.02
CA PRO A 98 -4.36 -34.97 -15.16
C PRO A 98 -4.61 -36.32 -15.84
N GLN A 99 -4.25 -37.41 -15.16
CA GLN A 99 -4.60 -38.78 -15.57
C GLN A 99 -6.07 -39.07 -15.27
N ALA A 100 -6.76 -39.69 -16.22
CA ALA A 100 -8.14 -40.14 -16.09
C ALA A 100 -8.25 -41.33 -15.12
N ARG A 101 -9.17 -41.25 -14.16
CA ARG A 101 -9.61 -42.40 -13.35
C ARG A 101 -10.88 -43.02 -13.97
N PRO A 102 -11.10 -44.34 -13.82
CA PRO A 102 -12.20 -45.03 -14.50
C PRO A 102 -13.54 -44.82 -13.79
N ALA A 103 -14.61 -44.82 -14.59
CA ALA A 103 -16.00 -44.68 -14.17
C ALA A 103 -16.54 -45.90 -13.40
N PRO A 104 -17.51 -45.71 -12.50
CA PRO A 104 -18.54 -46.70 -12.22
C PRO A 104 -19.89 -46.29 -12.83
N ALA A 105 -20.64 -47.31 -13.24
CA ALA A 105 -21.89 -47.23 -13.98
C ALA A 105 -23.11 -46.81 -13.12
N ALA A 106 -24.03 -46.12 -13.82
CA ALA A 106 -25.49 -46.01 -13.65
C ALA A 106 -26.13 -46.18 -12.25
N ALA A 107 -26.82 -45.15 -11.75
CA ALA A 107 -28.30 -45.07 -11.82
C ALA A 107 -28.90 -43.90 -11.01
N HIS A 108 -30.05 -43.44 -11.50
CA HIS A 108 -31.08 -42.59 -10.86
C HIS A 108 -30.89 -41.07 -10.77
N SER A 109 -31.77 -40.41 -11.52
CA SER A 109 -32.05 -38.98 -11.64
C SER A 109 -32.69 -38.39 -10.39
N HIS A 110 -31.99 -37.46 -9.74
CA HIS A 110 -32.58 -36.39 -8.93
C HIS A 110 -31.77 -35.11 -9.12
N ALA A 111 -32.46 -34.02 -9.43
CA ALA A 111 -31.88 -32.71 -9.70
C ALA A 111 -31.09 -32.18 -8.49
N PRO A 112 -29.84 -31.70 -8.65
CA PRO A 112 -29.13 -31.05 -7.56
C PRO A 112 -29.63 -29.62 -7.41
N GLN A 113 -30.30 -29.36 -6.29
CA GLN A 113 -30.49 -28.00 -5.78
C GLN A 113 -29.11 -27.35 -5.62
N SER A 114 -28.90 -26.24 -6.32
CA SER A 114 -27.74 -25.37 -6.20
C SER A 114 -27.63 -24.87 -4.76
N ARG A 115 -26.76 -25.50 -3.97
CA ARG A 115 -26.24 -24.87 -2.75
C ARG A 115 -25.42 -23.67 -3.19
N PRO A 116 -25.72 -22.44 -2.74
CA PRO A 116 -24.87 -21.31 -3.05
C PRO A 116 -23.47 -21.58 -2.49
N GLU A 117 -22.48 -21.57 -3.37
CA GLU A 117 -21.08 -21.54 -2.96
C GLU A 117 -20.88 -20.37 -1.97
N PRO A 118 -20.09 -20.55 -0.90
CA PRO A 118 -19.81 -19.45 0.01
C PRO A 118 -19.10 -18.35 -0.78
N ARG A 119 -19.80 -17.23 -1.01
CA ARG A 119 -19.17 -16.01 -1.51
C ARG A 119 -17.98 -15.71 -0.60
N PRO A 120 -16.79 -15.39 -1.14
CA PRO A 120 -15.68 -14.97 -0.30
C PRO A 120 -16.16 -13.82 0.58
N ALA A 121 -15.93 -13.95 1.89
CA ALA A 121 -16.32 -12.93 2.86
C ALA A 121 -15.80 -11.57 2.38
N GLY A 122 -16.71 -10.60 2.20
CA GLY A 122 -16.35 -9.26 1.75
C GLY A 122 -15.29 -8.65 2.67
N LYS A 123 -14.34 -7.90 2.09
CA LYS A 123 -13.30 -7.20 2.86
C LYS A 123 -13.99 -6.32 3.93
N PRO A 124 -13.59 -6.39 5.21
CA PRO A 124 -14.23 -5.58 6.25
C PRO A 124 -14.07 -4.09 5.94
N GLY A 125 -15.17 -3.36 5.94
CA GLY A 125 -15.21 -1.90 5.75
C GLY A 125 -14.56 -1.13 6.90
N VAL A 126 -14.33 0.17 6.68
CA VAL A 126 -13.97 1.11 7.75
C VAL A 126 -15.27 1.66 8.36
N PRO A 127 -15.48 1.55 9.68
CA PRO A 127 -16.68 2.06 10.33
C PRO A 127 -16.93 3.55 10.03
N GLY A 128 -18.18 3.91 9.70
CA GLY A 128 -18.58 5.30 9.42
C GLY A 128 -18.14 5.87 8.08
N VAL A 129 -17.39 5.12 7.27
CA VAL A 129 -16.86 5.60 5.96
C VAL A 129 -17.69 5.03 4.81
N GLY A 130 -18.30 5.92 4.01
CA GLY A 130 -19.13 5.54 2.87
C GLY A 130 -18.36 4.96 1.68
N ALA A 131 -17.24 5.59 1.29
CA ALA A 131 -16.38 5.13 0.20
C ALA A 131 -14.89 5.35 0.51
N ILE A 132 -14.03 4.46 0.04
CA ILE A 132 -12.57 4.62 0.15
C ILE A 132 -11.97 4.76 -1.24
N ILE A 133 -11.30 5.88 -1.51
CA ILE A 133 -10.68 6.17 -2.80
C ILE A 133 -9.16 6.19 -2.63
N ALA A 134 -8.47 5.33 -3.35
CA ALA A 134 -7.00 5.32 -3.36
C ALA A 134 -6.47 6.36 -4.36
N VAL A 135 -5.43 7.10 -3.97
CA VAL A 135 -4.64 7.96 -4.85
C VAL A 135 -3.26 7.33 -4.98
N ALA A 136 -2.89 6.94 -6.19
CA ALA A 136 -1.67 6.18 -6.46
C ALA A 136 -0.84 6.82 -7.58
N SER A 137 0.44 6.43 -7.66
CA SER A 137 1.35 6.83 -8.74
C SER A 137 2.30 5.69 -9.12
N GLY A 138 2.78 5.73 -10.36
CA GLY A 138 3.76 4.77 -10.88
C GLY A 138 5.15 4.89 -10.26
N LYS A 139 5.49 6.09 -9.78
CA LYS A 139 6.78 6.43 -9.18
C LYS A 139 6.64 7.54 -8.15
N GLY A 140 7.71 7.78 -7.40
CA GLY A 140 7.86 8.94 -6.51
C GLY A 140 8.03 10.25 -7.28
N GLY A 141 7.68 11.37 -6.64
CA GLY A 141 7.96 12.72 -7.17
C GLY A 141 6.97 13.28 -8.19
N VAL A 142 5.89 12.56 -8.54
CA VAL A 142 4.86 13.05 -9.50
C VAL A 142 3.84 14.02 -8.87
N GLY A 143 3.98 14.36 -7.59
CA GLY A 143 3.01 15.20 -6.86
C GLY A 143 1.73 14.47 -6.43
N LYS A 144 1.82 13.16 -6.16
CA LYS A 144 0.71 12.31 -5.68
C LYS A 144 0.06 12.87 -4.40
N SER A 145 0.84 13.10 -3.35
CA SER A 145 0.33 13.58 -2.05
C SER A 145 -0.28 14.98 -2.13
N THR A 146 0.36 15.89 -2.88
CA THR A 146 -0.21 17.22 -3.19
C THR A 146 -1.54 17.11 -3.92
N THR A 147 -1.63 16.22 -4.90
CA THR A 147 -2.88 15.95 -5.63
C THR A 147 -3.92 15.31 -4.72
N ALA A 148 -3.56 14.39 -3.83
CA ALA A 148 -4.47 13.74 -2.89
C ALA A 148 -5.12 14.75 -1.93
N VAL A 149 -4.32 15.67 -1.35
CA VAL A 149 -4.82 16.74 -0.48
C VAL A 149 -5.77 17.66 -1.23
N ASN A 150 -5.38 18.17 -2.39
CA ASN A 150 -6.22 19.10 -3.15
C ASN A 150 -7.46 18.41 -3.74
N LEU A 151 -7.38 17.12 -4.08
CA LEU A 151 -8.54 16.30 -4.44
C LEU A 151 -9.52 16.20 -3.27
N ALA A 152 -9.04 15.90 -2.07
CA ALA A 152 -9.86 15.81 -0.87
C ALA A 152 -10.52 17.16 -0.53
N LEU A 153 -9.79 18.26 -0.62
CA LEU A 153 -10.33 19.61 -0.44
C LEU A 153 -11.33 19.99 -1.54
N GLY A 154 -11.09 19.57 -2.79
CA GLY A 154 -12.05 19.72 -3.87
C GLY A 154 -13.36 18.96 -3.59
N MET A 155 -13.27 17.79 -2.97
CA MET A 155 -14.44 17.02 -2.52
C MET A 155 -15.19 17.73 -1.37
N VAL A 156 -14.46 18.32 -0.42
CA VAL A 156 -15.06 19.18 0.63
C VAL A 156 -15.77 20.39 0.01
N ALA A 157 -15.13 21.08 -0.94
CA ALA A 157 -15.72 22.21 -1.65
C ALA A 157 -16.98 21.83 -2.45
N ASN A 158 -17.10 20.55 -2.84
CA ASN A 158 -18.30 19.98 -3.47
C ASN A 158 -19.35 19.48 -2.46
N GLY A 159 -19.16 19.73 -1.16
CA GLY A 159 -20.13 19.45 -0.10
C GLY A 159 -20.01 18.07 0.56
N LEU A 160 -18.91 17.34 0.34
CA LEU A 160 -18.70 16.03 0.94
C LEU A 160 -17.99 16.14 2.30
N LYS A 161 -18.28 15.20 3.20
CA LYS A 161 -17.50 14.97 4.42
C LYS A 161 -16.32 14.06 4.09
N VAL A 162 -15.11 14.59 4.23
CA VAL A 162 -13.90 13.94 3.70
C VAL A 162 -12.89 13.67 4.80
N GLY A 163 -12.34 12.46 4.80
CA GLY A 163 -11.13 12.10 5.51
C GLY A 163 -9.95 11.90 4.56
N VAL A 164 -8.73 12.07 5.07
CA VAL A 164 -7.48 11.74 4.39
C VAL A 164 -6.66 10.81 5.27
N LEU A 165 -6.26 9.68 4.70
CA LEU A 165 -5.29 8.77 5.29
C LEU A 165 -3.99 8.81 4.49
N ASP A 166 -2.90 9.18 5.15
CA ASP A 166 -1.55 9.03 4.61
C ASP A 166 -1.08 7.58 4.80
N ALA A 167 -0.99 6.83 3.70
CA ALA A 167 -0.47 5.47 3.73
C ALA A 167 1.02 5.41 3.35
N ASP A 168 1.66 6.54 3.00
CA ASP A 168 3.08 6.61 2.67
C ASP A 168 3.94 6.73 3.94
N ILE A 169 4.16 5.59 4.59
CA ILE A 169 4.87 5.51 5.88
C ILE A 169 6.30 6.05 5.82
N TYR A 170 6.99 5.94 4.67
CA TYR A 170 8.40 6.29 4.56
C TYR A 170 8.63 7.75 4.15
N GLY A 171 7.61 8.41 3.61
CA GLY A 171 7.66 9.82 3.23
C GLY A 171 6.34 10.53 3.54
N PRO A 172 5.88 10.49 4.80
CA PRO A 172 4.58 11.06 5.16
C PRO A 172 4.59 12.54 4.84
N SER A 173 3.60 12.98 4.07
CA SER A 173 3.55 14.34 3.54
C SER A 173 2.36 15.13 4.11
N MET A 174 1.35 14.43 4.64
CA MET A 174 0.11 15.07 5.09
C MET A 174 0.28 16.07 6.24
N PRO A 175 1.11 15.83 7.28
CA PRO A 175 1.31 16.81 8.35
C PRO A 175 1.78 18.16 7.78
N ARG A 176 2.82 18.13 6.94
CA ARG A 176 3.38 19.32 6.30
C ARG A 176 2.39 19.98 5.34
N LEU A 177 1.77 19.21 4.44
CA LEU A 177 0.86 19.74 3.42
C LEU A 177 -0.38 20.41 4.02
N LEU A 178 -0.79 20.01 5.22
CA LEU A 178 -1.98 20.54 5.91
C LEU A 178 -1.63 21.46 7.08
N GLY A 179 -0.35 21.77 7.30
CA GLY A 179 0.07 22.63 8.42
C GLY A 179 -0.31 22.06 9.79
N LEU A 180 -0.30 20.73 9.92
CA LEU A 180 -0.66 20.00 11.14
C LEU A 180 0.59 19.56 11.90
N SER A 181 0.56 19.70 13.21
CA SER A 181 1.62 19.27 14.11
C SER A 181 1.06 18.68 15.40
N GLY A 182 1.89 17.96 16.14
CA GLY A 182 1.49 17.25 17.36
C GLY A 182 1.12 15.78 17.12
N ARG A 183 0.68 15.11 18.19
CA ARG A 183 0.29 13.70 18.17
C ARG A 183 -1.22 13.56 18.32
N PRO A 184 -1.85 12.55 17.68
CA PRO A 184 -3.27 12.29 17.83
C PRO A 184 -3.59 11.90 19.28
N GLU A 185 -4.65 12.46 19.85
CA GLU A 185 -5.14 12.08 21.18
C GLU A 185 -5.78 10.69 21.14
N THR A 186 -5.55 9.89 22.17
CA THR A 186 -6.29 8.64 22.37
C THR A 186 -7.59 8.94 23.11
N ILE A 187 -8.73 8.49 22.58
CA ILE A 187 -10.05 8.73 23.20
C ILE A 187 -10.34 7.63 24.23
N GLU A 188 -10.53 6.40 23.77
CA GLU A 188 -10.81 5.22 24.59
C GLU A 188 -10.05 4.00 24.06
N GLY A 189 -9.43 3.24 24.97
CA GLY A 189 -8.64 2.06 24.62
C GLY A 189 -7.49 2.38 23.66
N ARG A 190 -7.60 1.91 22.41
CA ARG A 190 -6.59 2.11 21.34
C ARG A 190 -7.08 3.05 20.23
N THR A 191 -8.27 3.62 20.35
CA THR A 191 -8.86 4.45 19.30
C THR A 191 -8.28 5.85 19.32
N LEU A 192 -7.70 6.26 18.20
CA LEU A 192 -7.10 7.57 18.00
C LEU A 192 -8.12 8.57 17.45
N LYS A 193 -8.09 9.80 17.96
CA LYS A 193 -8.81 10.93 17.39
C LYS A 193 -8.05 11.43 16.14
N PRO A 194 -8.68 11.53 14.97
CA PRO A 194 -7.99 12.10 13.81
C PRO A 194 -7.62 13.56 14.05
N MET A 195 -6.52 13.99 13.44
CA MET A 195 -6.16 15.41 13.37
C MET A 195 -7.14 16.12 12.42
N GLU A 196 -7.38 17.41 12.60
CA GLU A 196 -8.35 18.14 11.78
C GLU A 196 -7.77 19.48 11.31
N ASN A 197 -7.87 19.76 10.02
CA ASN A 197 -7.64 21.11 9.47
C ASN A 197 -8.38 21.26 8.13
N TYR A 198 -8.72 22.50 7.75
CA TYR A 198 -9.41 22.83 6.50
C TYR A 198 -10.70 21.99 6.23
N GLY A 199 -11.38 21.56 7.29
CA GLY A 199 -12.58 20.71 7.18
C GLY A 199 -12.31 19.24 6.85
N LEU A 200 -11.03 18.80 6.83
CA LEU A 200 -10.61 17.41 6.67
C LEU A 200 -10.33 16.77 8.02
N LYS A 201 -10.72 15.49 8.15
CA LYS A 201 -10.15 14.58 9.15
C LYS A 201 -8.92 13.90 8.59
N VAL A 202 -7.83 13.83 9.33
CA VAL A 202 -6.52 13.43 8.83
C VAL A 202 -5.88 12.43 9.77
N MET A 203 -5.35 11.36 9.22
CA MET A 203 -4.43 10.47 9.93
C MET A 203 -3.20 10.21 9.07
N SER A 204 -2.03 10.26 9.69
CA SER A 204 -0.75 9.99 9.04
C SER A 204 0.23 9.39 10.03
N MET A 205 1.12 8.53 9.52
CA MET A 205 2.23 8.02 10.30
C MET A 205 3.14 9.15 10.79
N GLY A 206 3.22 10.26 10.05
CA GLY A 206 4.01 11.43 10.44
C GLY A 206 3.54 12.10 11.74
N PHE A 207 2.35 11.79 12.25
CA PHE A 207 1.92 12.25 13.59
C PHE A 207 2.37 11.31 14.72
N MET A 208 2.67 10.05 14.39
CA MET A 208 2.98 9.02 15.38
C MET A 208 4.48 8.90 15.63
N VAL A 209 5.32 9.49 14.77
CA VAL A 209 6.76 9.29 14.76
C VAL A 209 7.48 10.61 14.59
N GLU A 210 8.61 10.77 15.28
CA GLU A 210 9.43 11.98 15.21
C GLU A 210 10.25 12.00 13.91
N GLU A 211 10.27 13.15 13.22
CA GLU A 211 10.86 13.33 11.88
C GLU A 211 12.33 12.88 11.79
N ASP A 212 13.11 13.03 12.87
CA ASP A 212 14.55 12.73 12.90
C ASP A 212 14.88 11.29 13.30
N THR A 213 13.89 10.43 13.56
CA THR A 213 14.14 9.04 13.97
C THR A 213 14.16 8.11 12.75
N PRO A 214 15.29 7.48 12.38
CA PRO A 214 15.34 6.54 11.27
C PRO A 214 14.43 5.34 11.53
N MET A 215 13.33 5.25 10.79
CA MET A 215 12.34 4.20 10.96
C MET A 215 12.70 2.96 10.15
N ILE A 216 13.15 1.89 10.83
CA ILE A 216 13.35 0.57 10.18
C ILE A 216 12.09 -0.27 10.38
N TRP A 217 11.05 0.01 9.58
CA TRP A 217 9.79 -0.71 9.67
C TRP A 217 9.78 -1.93 8.75
N ARG A 218 9.56 -3.12 9.34
CA ARG A 218 9.35 -4.37 8.59
C ARG A 218 7.93 -4.41 8.02
N GLY A 219 7.74 -5.09 6.89
CA GLY A 219 6.44 -5.16 6.18
C GLY A 219 5.23 -5.46 7.07
N PRO A 220 5.26 -6.45 7.99
CA PRO A 220 4.15 -6.72 8.90
C PRO A 220 3.80 -5.55 9.83
N MET A 221 4.79 -4.74 10.25
CA MET A 221 4.55 -3.55 11.08
C MET A 221 3.86 -2.45 10.29
N VAL A 222 4.29 -2.23 9.06
CA VAL A 222 3.65 -1.29 8.11
C VAL A 222 2.17 -1.65 7.93
N ILE A 223 1.89 -2.92 7.67
CA ILE A 223 0.52 -3.41 7.47
C ILE A 223 -0.31 -3.26 8.74
N SER A 224 0.25 -3.60 9.90
CA SER A 224 -0.41 -3.46 11.20
C SER A 224 -0.80 -2.01 11.47
N ALA A 225 0.12 -1.06 11.25
CA ALA A 225 -0.16 0.34 11.51
C ALA A 225 -1.10 0.97 10.48
N LEU A 226 -1.03 0.58 9.20
CA LEU A 226 -2.05 0.96 8.22
C LEU A 226 -3.44 0.46 8.63
N THR A 227 -3.52 -0.78 9.11
CA THR A 227 -4.76 -1.36 9.63
C THR A 227 -5.27 -0.59 10.84
N GLN A 228 -4.37 -0.19 11.75
CA GLN A 228 -4.68 0.64 12.91
C GLN A 228 -5.21 2.01 12.46
N MET A 229 -4.53 2.71 11.55
CA MET A 229 -4.98 4.03 11.07
C MET A 229 -6.31 3.96 10.30
N LEU A 230 -6.61 2.82 9.66
CA LEU A 230 -7.89 2.60 9.02
C LEU A 230 -9.01 2.30 10.02
N ARG A 231 -8.77 1.42 11.00
CA ARG A 231 -9.84 0.80 11.82
C ARG A 231 -9.91 1.28 13.26
N GLU A 232 -8.79 1.74 13.82
CA GLU A 232 -8.66 2.22 15.19
C GLU A 232 -8.57 3.76 15.23
N VAL A 233 -9.24 4.43 14.30
CA VAL A 233 -9.37 5.90 14.25
C VAL A 233 -10.84 6.28 14.26
N ALA A 234 -11.17 7.27 15.07
CA ALA A 234 -12.53 7.82 15.19
C ALA A 234 -12.89 8.72 14.00
N TRP A 235 -12.93 8.15 12.79
CA TRP A 235 -13.28 8.85 11.55
C TRP A 235 -14.68 9.49 11.63
N GLY A 236 -15.61 8.90 12.38
CA GLY A 236 -17.02 9.31 12.39
C GLY A 236 -17.67 9.11 11.03
N GLU A 237 -18.72 9.87 10.74
CA GLU A 237 -19.46 9.77 9.48
C GLU A 237 -18.77 10.56 8.36
N LEU A 238 -18.18 9.84 7.40
CA LEU A 238 -17.53 10.38 6.22
C LEU A 238 -18.21 9.86 4.95
N ASP A 239 -18.42 10.74 3.97
CA ASP A 239 -18.85 10.34 2.63
C ASP A 239 -17.72 9.60 1.91
N VAL A 240 -16.47 10.07 2.11
CA VAL A 240 -15.28 9.53 1.45
C VAL A 240 -14.03 9.63 2.31
N LEU A 241 -13.23 8.58 2.31
CA LEU A 241 -11.86 8.54 2.81
C LEU A 241 -10.89 8.46 1.62
N VAL A 242 -10.10 9.51 1.42
CA VAL A 242 -9.04 9.55 0.42
C VAL A 242 -7.77 8.95 1.03
N VAL A 243 -7.21 7.93 0.40
CA VAL A 243 -6.00 7.24 0.86
C VAL A 243 -4.84 7.59 -0.06
N ASP A 244 -3.85 8.31 0.45
CA ASP A 244 -2.61 8.61 -0.27
C ASP A 244 -1.67 7.40 -0.18
N MET A 245 -1.61 6.63 -1.27
CA MET A 245 -0.91 5.35 -1.29
C MET A 245 0.61 5.55 -1.36
N PRO A 246 1.43 4.61 -0.87
CA PRO A 246 2.86 4.59 -1.19
C PRO A 246 3.12 4.63 -2.71
N PRO A 247 4.26 5.16 -3.18
CA PRO A 247 4.59 5.17 -4.60
C PRO A 247 4.92 3.77 -5.14
N GLY A 248 4.63 3.55 -6.42
CA GLY A 248 5.12 2.39 -7.19
C GLY A 248 4.12 1.24 -7.30
N THR A 249 4.62 0.02 -7.10
CA THR A 249 3.82 -1.22 -7.04
C THR A 249 4.38 -2.18 -5.98
N GLY A 250 4.92 -1.64 -4.88
CA GLY A 250 5.51 -2.42 -3.80
C GLY A 250 4.46 -3.15 -2.95
N ASP A 251 4.94 -4.00 -2.05
CA ASP A 251 4.08 -4.88 -1.22
C ASP A 251 3.06 -4.11 -0.38
N ALA A 252 3.40 -2.92 0.13
CA ALA A 252 2.49 -2.09 0.91
C ALA A 252 1.26 -1.65 0.09
N GLN A 253 1.47 -1.22 -1.16
CA GLN A 253 0.40 -0.77 -2.04
C GLN A 253 -0.50 -1.93 -2.49
N LEU A 254 0.09 -3.10 -2.76
CA LEU A 254 -0.65 -4.31 -3.08
C LEU A 254 -1.47 -4.77 -1.88
N THR A 255 -0.88 -4.75 -0.69
CA THR A 255 -1.57 -5.14 0.55
C THR A 255 -2.76 -4.23 0.81
N MET A 256 -2.60 -2.91 0.66
CA MET A 256 -3.70 -1.95 0.78
C MET A 256 -4.82 -2.24 -0.23
N ALA A 257 -4.47 -2.51 -1.49
CA ALA A 257 -5.45 -2.83 -2.52
C ALA A 257 -6.18 -4.18 -2.23
N GLN A 258 -5.51 -5.14 -1.59
CA GLN A 258 -6.07 -6.44 -1.25
C GLN A 258 -6.88 -6.45 0.05
N GLN A 259 -6.47 -5.72 1.07
CA GLN A 259 -7.09 -5.78 2.41
C GLN A 259 -8.17 -4.71 2.62
N VAL A 260 -8.09 -3.60 1.88
CA VAL A 260 -9.04 -2.49 1.99
C VAL A 260 -10.10 -2.62 0.90
N PRO A 261 -11.41 -2.45 1.22
CA PRO A 261 -12.47 -2.37 0.22
C PRO A 261 -12.44 -1.00 -0.48
N LEU A 262 -11.49 -0.82 -1.38
CA LEU A 262 -11.38 0.38 -2.20
C LEU A 262 -12.58 0.46 -3.16
N ALA A 263 -13.33 1.56 -3.12
CA ALA A 263 -14.40 1.86 -4.07
C ALA A 263 -13.83 2.20 -5.47
N GLY A 264 -12.59 2.66 -5.52
CA GLY A 264 -11.84 2.85 -6.74
C GLY A 264 -10.50 3.55 -6.50
N ALA A 265 -9.74 3.73 -7.57
CA ALA A 265 -8.43 4.37 -7.55
C ALA A 265 -8.33 5.50 -8.59
N VAL A 266 -7.66 6.57 -8.19
CA VAL A 266 -7.21 7.68 -9.04
C VAL A 266 -5.71 7.53 -9.22
N VAL A 267 -5.25 7.59 -10.47
CA VAL A 267 -3.80 7.55 -10.77
C VAL A 267 -3.30 8.93 -11.12
N VAL A 268 -2.25 9.37 -10.42
CA VAL A 268 -1.53 10.60 -10.68
C VAL A 268 -0.24 10.26 -11.44
N SER A 269 -0.01 10.94 -12.56
CA SER A 269 1.16 10.76 -13.39
C SER A 269 1.54 12.07 -14.06
N THR A 270 2.74 12.15 -14.62
CA THR A 270 3.19 13.28 -15.46
C THR A 270 3.18 12.86 -16.94
N PRO A 271 3.22 13.80 -17.91
CA PRO A 271 3.09 13.48 -19.34
C PRO A 271 4.03 12.37 -19.84
N GLN A 272 5.27 12.39 -19.39
CA GLN A 272 6.31 11.40 -19.72
C GLN A 272 6.23 10.12 -18.88
N ASP A 273 5.62 10.16 -17.70
CA ASP A 273 5.66 9.07 -16.73
C ASP A 273 4.81 7.88 -17.15
N LEU A 274 3.63 8.13 -17.73
CA LEU A 274 2.73 7.03 -18.07
C LEU A 274 3.20 6.18 -19.26
N ALA A 275 4.08 6.75 -20.09
CA ALA A 275 4.81 6.00 -21.11
C ALA A 275 5.82 5.01 -20.49
N LEU A 276 6.23 5.20 -19.23
CA LEU A 276 7.15 4.31 -18.55
C LEU A 276 6.46 3.02 -18.10
N ILE A 277 7.27 1.99 -17.92
CA ILE A 277 6.80 0.65 -17.54
C ILE A 277 6.16 0.67 -16.15
N ASP A 278 6.68 1.46 -15.23
CA ASP A 278 6.30 1.39 -13.81
C ASP A 278 4.92 2.00 -13.54
N ALA A 279 4.57 3.11 -14.21
CA ALA A 279 3.22 3.64 -14.17
C ALA A 279 2.18 2.68 -14.75
N ARG A 280 2.51 1.99 -15.86
CA ARG A 280 1.64 0.96 -16.43
C ARG A 280 1.49 -0.26 -15.52
N LYS A 281 2.55 -0.68 -14.80
CA LYS A 281 2.44 -1.71 -13.76
C LYS A 281 1.49 -1.28 -12.65
N GLY A 282 1.55 -0.02 -12.22
CA GLY A 282 0.65 0.58 -11.22
C GLY A 282 -0.82 0.45 -11.60
N LEU A 283 -1.19 0.84 -12.84
CA LEU A 283 -2.56 0.67 -13.33
C LEU A 283 -2.99 -0.79 -13.40
N ASN A 284 -2.10 -1.67 -13.90
CA ASN A 284 -2.41 -3.09 -14.03
C ASN A 284 -2.57 -3.78 -12.67
N MET A 285 -1.91 -3.29 -11.62
CA MET A 285 -2.08 -3.82 -10.27
C MET A 285 -3.53 -3.65 -9.78
N PHE A 286 -4.12 -2.45 -9.91
CA PHE A 286 -5.51 -2.22 -9.52
C PHE A 286 -6.50 -3.06 -10.32
N ARG A 287 -6.24 -3.28 -11.61
CA ARG A 287 -7.04 -4.20 -12.43
C ARG A 287 -6.98 -5.64 -11.95
N LYS A 288 -5.79 -6.11 -11.56
CA LYS A 288 -5.58 -7.49 -11.08
C LYS A 288 -6.23 -7.78 -9.73
N VAL A 289 -6.48 -6.74 -8.93
CA VAL A 289 -7.14 -6.86 -7.62
C VAL A 289 -8.57 -6.33 -7.64
N ASP A 290 -9.16 -6.23 -8.83
CA ASP A 290 -10.54 -5.84 -9.11
C ASP A 290 -10.95 -4.48 -8.51
N VAL A 291 -10.02 -3.53 -8.48
CA VAL A 291 -10.28 -2.15 -8.05
C VAL A 291 -10.59 -1.27 -9.27
N PRO A 292 -11.78 -0.63 -9.34
CA PRO A 292 -12.14 0.27 -10.43
C PRO A 292 -11.17 1.44 -10.57
N LEU A 293 -10.77 1.76 -11.80
CA LEU A 293 -9.99 2.97 -12.08
C LEU A 293 -10.95 4.13 -12.34
N LEU A 294 -11.08 5.03 -11.36
CA LEU A 294 -11.97 6.20 -11.42
C LEU A 294 -11.43 7.27 -12.36
N GLY A 295 -10.13 7.26 -12.62
CA GLY A 295 -9.52 8.02 -13.71
C GLY A 295 -8.05 8.33 -13.50
N ILE A 296 -7.49 9.05 -14.47
CA ILE A 296 -6.09 9.48 -14.51
C ILE A 296 -6.01 11.00 -14.48
N VAL A 297 -5.13 11.54 -13.64
CA VAL A 297 -4.75 12.96 -13.58
C VAL A 297 -3.36 13.13 -14.18
N GLU A 298 -3.22 14.08 -15.11
CA GLU A 298 -1.91 14.52 -15.60
C GLU A 298 -1.42 15.71 -14.77
N ASN A 299 -0.50 15.47 -13.85
CA ASN A 299 0.11 16.53 -13.05
C ASN A 299 1.35 17.09 -13.77
N MET A 300 1.71 18.34 -13.44
CA MET A 300 2.81 19.07 -14.09
C MET A 300 2.70 19.04 -15.62
N SER A 301 1.47 19.15 -16.14
CA SER A 301 1.14 18.92 -17.55
C SER A 301 1.68 20.02 -18.48
N TYR A 302 1.70 21.26 -18.00
CA TYR A 302 2.24 22.42 -18.71
C TYR A 302 2.60 23.52 -17.71
N PHE A 303 3.37 24.50 -18.15
CA PHE A 303 3.75 25.69 -17.38
C PHE A 303 3.34 26.94 -18.16
N ILE A 304 2.70 27.90 -17.49
CA ILE A 304 2.43 29.23 -18.04
C ILE A 304 3.45 30.20 -17.45
N ALA A 305 4.26 30.81 -18.31
CA ALA A 305 5.26 31.77 -17.88
C ALA A 305 4.55 33.03 -17.34
N PRO A 306 4.84 33.47 -16.10
CA PRO A 306 4.09 34.54 -15.45
C PRO A 306 4.34 35.93 -16.07
N ASP A 307 5.47 36.11 -16.75
CA ASP A 307 5.87 37.37 -17.39
C ASP A 307 5.27 37.55 -18.80
N THR A 308 5.07 36.46 -19.53
CA THR A 308 4.69 36.47 -20.95
C THR A 308 3.33 35.83 -21.21
N GLY A 309 2.80 35.03 -20.29
CA GLY A 309 1.63 34.17 -20.50
C GLY A 309 1.88 33.02 -21.47
N ALA A 310 3.13 32.83 -21.93
CA ALA A 310 3.47 31.78 -22.88
C ALA A 310 3.39 30.40 -22.21
N ARG A 311 2.82 29.44 -22.94
CA ARG A 311 2.70 28.04 -22.49
C ARG A 311 3.92 27.23 -22.91
N TYR A 312 4.43 26.45 -21.96
CA TYR A 312 5.53 25.51 -22.15
C TYR A 312 5.15 24.13 -21.64
N ASP A 313 5.25 23.12 -22.50
CA ASP A 313 5.06 21.72 -22.13
C ASP A 313 6.41 21.13 -21.70
N ILE A 314 6.94 21.60 -20.56
CA ILE A 314 8.32 21.32 -20.07
C ILE A 314 8.64 19.82 -20.08
N PHE A 315 7.67 19.00 -19.73
CA PHE A 315 7.82 17.55 -19.61
C PHE A 315 7.11 16.77 -20.74
N GLY A 316 6.68 17.46 -21.80
CA GLY A 316 5.73 16.97 -22.79
C GLY A 316 4.29 17.23 -22.36
N HIS A 317 3.31 16.79 -23.17
CA HIS A 317 1.88 17.00 -22.91
C HIS A 317 1.03 15.82 -23.41
N GLY A 318 -0.05 15.51 -22.69
CA GLY A 318 -1.12 14.62 -23.14
C GLY A 318 -0.77 13.13 -23.13
N GLY A 319 0.35 12.74 -22.53
CA GLY A 319 0.72 11.33 -22.40
C GLY A 319 -0.24 10.56 -21.50
N ALA A 320 -0.71 11.19 -20.41
CA ALA A 320 -1.70 10.59 -19.52
C ALA A 320 -3.07 10.45 -20.18
N ARG A 321 -3.48 11.45 -20.98
CA ARG A 321 -4.73 11.42 -21.75
C ARG A 321 -4.74 10.29 -22.78
N LYS A 322 -3.68 10.19 -23.60
CA LYS A 322 -3.55 9.13 -24.62
C LYS A 322 -3.63 7.74 -24.01
N GLU A 323 -2.99 7.53 -22.86
CA GLU A 323 -3.07 6.24 -22.19
C GLU A 323 -4.45 5.99 -21.58
N ALA A 324 -5.09 7.00 -20.99
CA ALA A 324 -6.45 6.88 -20.46
C ALA A 324 -7.41 6.40 -21.58
N GLU A 325 -7.30 6.98 -22.78
CA GLU A 325 -8.01 6.55 -23.98
C GLU A 325 -7.67 5.11 -24.37
N ARG A 326 -6.36 4.78 -24.48
CA ARG A 326 -5.88 3.43 -24.82
C ARG A 326 -6.40 2.37 -23.87
N LEU A 327 -6.46 2.69 -22.59
CA LEU A 327 -6.89 1.79 -21.52
C LEU A 327 -8.40 1.82 -21.29
N ASN A 328 -9.14 2.69 -21.97
CA ASN A 328 -10.56 2.94 -21.76
C ASN A 328 -10.89 3.26 -20.29
N VAL A 329 -10.11 4.19 -19.73
CA VAL A 329 -10.23 4.71 -18.36
C VAL A 329 -10.54 6.22 -18.43
N PRO A 330 -11.34 6.79 -17.52
CA PRO A 330 -11.63 8.22 -17.55
C PRO A 330 -10.36 9.09 -17.43
N PHE A 331 -10.28 10.14 -18.24
CA PHE A 331 -9.30 11.20 -18.04
C PHE A 331 -9.92 12.32 -17.20
N LEU A 332 -9.32 12.63 -16.05
CA LEU A 332 -9.91 13.53 -15.07
C LEU A 332 -9.55 14.99 -15.34
N GLY A 333 -8.32 15.25 -15.78
CA GLY A 333 -7.86 16.59 -16.07
C GLY A 333 -6.35 16.73 -16.05
N GLU A 334 -5.91 17.95 -16.34
CA GLU A 334 -4.52 18.38 -16.40
C GLU A 334 -4.31 19.43 -15.30
N VAL A 335 -3.27 19.24 -14.49
CA VAL A 335 -2.86 20.22 -13.48
C VAL A 335 -1.54 20.85 -13.94
N PRO A 336 -1.48 22.20 -14.06
CA PRO A 336 -0.26 22.88 -14.47
C PRO A 336 0.82 22.81 -13.38
N LEU A 337 2.08 22.90 -13.82
CA LEU A 337 3.19 23.19 -12.92
C LEU A 337 3.13 24.67 -12.56
N HIS A 338 2.82 24.99 -11.29
CA HIS A 338 2.68 26.37 -10.85
C HIS A 338 3.37 26.63 -9.51
N MET A 339 3.97 27.82 -9.39
CA MET A 339 4.72 28.23 -8.21
C MET A 339 3.84 28.29 -6.96
N ASP A 340 2.61 28.78 -7.09
CA ASP A 340 1.68 28.91 -5.97
C ASP A 340 1.30 27.54 -5.40
N VAL A 341 0.99 26.56 -6.26
CA VAL A 341 0.70 25.18 -5.80
C VAL A 341 1.86 24.64 -4.96
N ARG A 342 3.10 24.86 -5.39
CA ARG A 342 4.30 24.47 -4.61
C ARG A 342 4.44 25.29 -3.33
N ALA A 343 4.31 26.61 -3.39
CA ALA A 343 4.46 27.52 -2.24
C ALA A 343 3.48 27.18 -1.12
N HIS A 344 2.21 27.01 -1.51
CA HIS A 344 1.13 26.64 -0.61
C HIS A 344 1.30 25.25 -0.02
N SER A 345 1.76 24.28 -0.82
CA SER A 345 2.10 22.95 -0.32
C SER A 345 3.22 22.98 0.72
N ASP A 346 4.29 23.75 0.46
CA ASP A 346 5.42 23.87 1.38
C ASP A 346 5.05 24.55 2.70
N ASN A 347 4.09 25.48 2.65
CA ASN A 347 3.63 26.29 3.78
C ASN A 347 2.44 25.67 4.53
N GLY A 348 1.96 24.48 4.16
CA GLY A 348 0.81 23.86 4.81
C GLY A 348 -0.52 24.60 4.59
N THR A 349 -0.63 25.31 3.47
CA THR A 349 -1.78 26.15 3.10
C THR A 349 -2.31 25.77 1.72
N PRO A 350 -2.85 24.54 1.52
CA PRO A 350 -3.18 24.04 0.19
C PRO A 350 -4.02 25.01 -0.65
N ILE A 351 -3.65 25.18 -1.92
CA ILE A 351 -4.26 26.19 -2.81
C ILE A 351 -5.79 26.07 -2.87
N THR A 352 -6.32 24.84 -2.86
CA THR A 352 -7.77 24.59 -2.93
C THR A 352 -8.53 25.10 -1.69
N ALA A 353 -7.85 25.24 -0.54
CA ALA A 353 -8.44 25.76 0.68
C ALA A 353 -8.28 27.28 0.81
N VAL A 354 -7.10 27.82 0.49
CA VAL A 354 -6.78 29.23 0.76
C VAL A 354 -7.08 30.17 -0.40
N GLU A 355 -7.08 29.67 -1.64
CA GLU A 355 -7.44 30.42 -2.85
C GLU A 355 -8.47 29.64 -3.68
N PRO A 356 -9.71 29.45 -3.17
CA PRO A 356 -10.71 28.56 -3.76
C PRO A 356 -11.18 28.97 -5.16
N ASP A 357 -11.00 30.26 -5.52
CA ASP A 357 -11.35 30.82 -6.82
C ASP A 357 -10.17 30.87 -7.81
N SER A 358 -8.96 30.46 -7.38
CA SER A 358 -7.81 30.34 -8.28
C SER A 358 -8.07 29.29 -9.36
N GLU A 359 -7.43 29.47 -10.52
CA GLU A 359 -7.51 28.50 -11.62
C GLU A 359 -7.17 27.07 -11.15
N HIS A 360 -6.15 26.93 -10.31
CA HIS A 360 -5.69 25.64 -9.78
C HIS A 360 -6.72 24.99 -8.85
N ALA A 361 -7.33 25.76 -7.95
CA ALA A 361 -8.39 25.26 -7.08
C ALA A 361 -9.62 24.82 -7.87
N VAL A 362 -9.99 25.58 -8.91
CA VAL A 362 -11.09 25.21 -9.81
C VAL A 362 -10.81 23.89 -10.53
N ILE A 363 -9.57 23.68 -11.00
CA ILE A 363 -9.14 22.41 -11.61
C ILE A 363 -9.31 21.24 -10.63
N TYR A 364 -8.81 21.37 -9.39
CA TYR A 364 -8.93 20.31 -8.40
C TYR A 364 -10.38 20.03 -7.98
N ARG A 365 -11.21 21.06 -7.85
CA ARG A 365 -12.65 20.93 -7.57
C ARG A 365 -13.38 20.18 -8.69
N GLU A 366 -13.03 20.46 -9.94
CA GLU A 366 -13.58 19.78 -11.11
C GLU A 366 -13.11 18.32 -11.22
N ILE A 367 -11.83 18.05 -10.93
CA ILE A 367 -11.32 16.67 -10.82
C ILE A 367 -12.08 15.91 -9.73
N ALA A 368 -12.26 16.51 -8.55
CA ALA A 368 -13.02 15.92 -7.45
C ALA A 368 -14.46 15.58 -7.84
N ARG A 369 -15.14 16.49 -8.54
CA ARG A 369 -16.50 16.28 -9.06
C ARG A 369 -16.54 15.05 -9.99
N LYS A 370 -15.63 14.98 -10.97
CA LYS A 370 -15.54 13.84 -11.90
C LYS A 370 -15.24 12.52 -11.20
N VAL A 371 -14.32 12.52 -10.23
CA VAL A 371 -14.00 11.32 -9.44
C VAL A 371 -15.23 10.80 -8.70
N TRP A 372 -15.97 11.70 -8.04
CA TRP A 372 -17.19 11.35 -7.33
C TRP A 372 -18.28 10.82 -8.25
N GLU A 373 -18.50 11.47 -9.40
CA GLU A 373 -19.45 11.01 -10.42
C GLU A 373 -19.09 9.66 -11.00
N ASN A 374 -17.81 9.43 -11.31
CA ASN A 374 -17.33 8.16 -11.83
C ASN A 374 -17.54 7.03 -10.81
N MET A 375 -17.30 7.30 -9.53
CA MET A 375 -17.56 6.34 -8.46
C MET A 375 -19.05 6.03 -8.32
N LYS A 376 -19.92 7.05 -8.29
CA LYS A 376 -21.38 6.86 -8.19
C LYS A 376 -22.00 6.20 -9.42
N SER A 377 -21.45 6.43 -10.61
CA SER A 377 -21.97 5.84 -11.85
C SER A 377 -21.37 4.48 -12.18
N GLY A 378 -20.38 4.00 -11.41
CA GLY A 378 -19.63 2.78 -11.72
C GLY A 378 -18.72 2.89 -12.96
N LYS A 379 -18.55 4.10 -13.51
CA LYS A 379 -17.62 4.38 -14.59
C LYS A 379 -16.19 4.21 -14.07
N GLY A 380 -15.54 3.12 -14.47
CA GLY A 380 -14.19 2.77 -14.01
C GLY A 380 -14.01 1.28 -13.72
N ALA A 381 -15.10 0.52 -13.59
CA ALA A 381 -15.09 -0.92 -13.32
C ALA A 381 -14.55 -1.79 -14.49
N GLY A 382 -14.21 -1.19 -15.64
CA GLY A 382 -13.92 -1.95 -16.87
C GLY A 382 -15.14 -2.73 -17.36
N LYS A 383 -15.10 -3.24 -18.61
CA LYS A 383 -16.08 -4.25 -19.01
C LYS A 383 -15.78 -5.54 -18.23
N PRO A 384 -16.78 -6.26 -17.69
CA PRO A 384 -16.53 -7.60 -17.17
C PRO A 384 -15.87 -8.45 -18.26
N ALA A 385 -14.91 -9.29 -17.87
CA ALA A 385 -14.33 -10.26 -18.80
C ALA A 385 -15.47 -11.10 -19.38
N PRO A 386 -15.48 -11.38 -20.71
CA PRO A 386 -16.53 -12.19 -21.31
C PRO A 386 -16.59 -13.54 -20.60
N ALA A 387 -17.79 -13.95 -20.20
CA ALA A 387 -18.00 -15.25 -19.61
C ALA A 387 -17.55 -16.32 -20.62
N ILE A 388 -16.53 -17.09 -20.26
CA ILE A 388 -16.16 -18.29 -21.02
C ILE A 388 -17.25 -19.31 -20.72
N VAL A 389 -18.23 -19.39 -21.60
CA VAL A 389 -19.20 -20.49 -21.62
C VAL A 389 -18.49 -21.67 -22.27
N PHE A 390 -18.21 -22.71 -21.49
CA PHE A 390 -17.86 -24.01 -22.06
C PHE A 390 -19.17 -24.66 -22.49
N GLU A 391 -19.41 -24.75 -23.80
CA GLU A 391 -20.43 -25.64 -24.37
C GLU A 391 -19.99 -27.10 -24.29
#